data_AF-A0A662M199-F1
#
_entry.id   AF-A0A662M199-F1
#
_cell.length_a   1.000
_cell.length_b   1.000
_cell.length_c   1.000
_cell.angle_alpha   90.00
_cell.angle_beta   90.00
_cell.angle_gamma   90.00
#
_symmetry.space_group_name_H-M   'P 1'
#
loop_
_entity.id
_entity.type
_entity.pdbx_description
1 polymer ?
#
loop_
_entity_poly.entity_id
_entity_poly.type
_entity_poly.pdbx_seq_one_letter_code
_entity_poly.pdbx_strand_id
1 'polypeptide(L)'
;MKKKKTELWMFSFAFFIFLSSFMIVKSIFILLFNAPFSPSFILELTPFYLISSIEESQLLFFSLIIVLVDTYLHIKDTKKNLLYSFIPTFIILGSISIFIVSNDFSVQYTVYYLLFASFLAVLIIDNKRTLPEPSKRAKKRKKKTLLLPAVQFKKFPVNKRKAHVVRVRQAKPVNALTQLKEIKPAYATALEAVGIKSIEDLAGSDPKDIMKKFESKNIKPAVNQKMVEKWIESAKIFREKM
;
A
#
# COMPACT_ATOMS: atom_id res chain seq x y z
N MET A 1 -3.97 -21.59 -19.78
CA MET A 1 -3.03 -20.70 -19.06
C MET A 1 -2.99 -20.86 -17.51
N LYS A 2 -3.48 -21.98 -16.92
CA LYS A 2 -3.47 -22.19 -15.45
C LYS A 2 -2.15 -22.79 -14.90
N LYS A 3 -1.42 -23.60 -15.68
CA LYS A 3 -0.17 -24.26 -15.27
C LYS A 3 0.98 -23.29 -14.90
N LYS A 4 1.09 -22.13 -15.57
CA LYS A 4 2.18 -21.16 -15.27
C LYS A 4 2.09 -20.52 -13.88
N LYS A 5 0.90 -20.49 -13.25
CA LYS A 5 0.71 -19.84 -11.95
C LYS A 5 1.20 -20.69 -10.77
N THR A 6 1.25 -22.01 -10.94
CA THR A 6 1.70 -22.97 -9.92
C THR A 6 3.23 -23.06 -9.83
N GLU A 7 3.94 -22.93 -10.95
CA GLU A 7 5.40 -23.11 -10.94
C GLU A 7 6.17 -21.91 -10.39
N LEU A 8 5.67 -20.69 -10.62
CA LEU A 8 6.35 -19.49 -10.15
C LEU A 8 6.38 -19.37 -8.62
N TRP A 9 5.41 -19.99 -7.93
CA TRP A 9 5.39 -20.01 -6.48
C TRP A 9 6.48 -20.92 -5.89
N MET A 10 6.76 -22.04 -6.55
CA MET A 10 7.79 -22.96 -6.09
C MET A 10 9.18 -22.33 -6.12
N PHE A 11 9.40 -21.30 -6.95
CA PHE A 11 10.68 -20.61 -7.03
C PHE A 11 11.09 -19.98 -5.68
N SER A 12 10.26 -19.11 -5.08
CA SER A 12 10.62 -18.47 -3.81
C SER A 12 10.88 -19.51 -2.71
N PHE A 13 10.00 -20.50 -2.61
CA PHE A 13 10.12 -21.59 -1.64
C PHE A 13 11.41 -22.41 -1.83
N ALA A 14 11.66 -22.87 -3.07
CA ALA A 14 12.85 -23.67 -3.38
C ALA A 14 14.14 -22.87 -3.20
N PHE A 15 14.14 -21.58 -3.59
CA PHE A 15 15.27 -20.69 -3.42
C PHE A 15 15.68 -20.55 -1.95
N PHE A 16 14.72 -20.30 -1.05
CA PHE A 16 15.02 -20.18 0.38
C PHE A 16 15.46 -21.50 1.00
N ILE A 17 14.85 -22.63 0.63
CA ILE A 17 15.31 -23.95 1.09
C ILE A 17 16.73 -24.22 0.66
N PHE A 18 17.06 -23.93 -0.61
CA PHE A 18 18.40 -24.07 -1.14
C PHE A 18 19.38 -23.18 -0.36
N LEU A 19 19.08 -21.90 -0.21
CA LEU A 19 19.93 -20.95 0.50
C LEU A 19 20.12 -21.34 1.97
N SER A 20 19.06 -21.74 2.67
CA SER A 20 19.16 -22.18 4.06
C SER A 20 19.98 -23.46 4.20
N SER A 21 19.78 -24.42 3.30
CA SER A 21 20.53 -25.68 3.34
C SER A 21 22.01 -25.44 3.06
N PHE A 22 22.32 -24.60 2.06
CA PHE A 22 23.68 -24.17 1.76
C PHE A 22 24.33 -23.49 2.98
N MET A 23 23.64 -22.52 3.59
CA MET A 23 24.14 -21.80 4.76
C MET A 23 24.37 -22.73 5.95
N ILE A 24 23.44 -23.62 6.28
CA ILE A 24 23.59 -24.59 7.38
C ILE A 24 24.81 -25.47 7.16
N VAL A 25 24.92 -26.09 5.98
CA VAL A 25 26.03 -26.98 5.66
C VAL A 25 27.35 -26.21 5.75
N LYS A 26 27.42 -25.00 5.14
CA LYS A 26 28.62 -24.18 5.20
C LYS A 26 28.97 -23.75 6.63
N SER A 27 28.01 -23.36 7.45
CA SER A 27 28.25 -23.03 8.86
C SER A 27 28.81 -24.22 9.63
N ILE A 28 28.32 -25.44 9.39
CA ILE A 28 28.89 -26.65 10.01
C ILE A 28 30.35 -26.83 9.60
N PHE A 29 30.67 -26.71 8.31
CA PHE A 29 32.05 -26.84 7.83
C PHE A 29 32.99 -25.79 8.45
N ILE A 30 32.54 -24.54 8.51
CA ILE A 30 33.33 -23.44 9.07
C ILE A 30 33.54 -23.63 10.58
N LEU A 31 32.48 -23.93 11.33
CA LEU A 31 32.54 -24.00 12.79
C LEU A 31 33.21 -25.28 13.31
N LEU A 32 33.01 -26.43 12.66
CA LEU A 32 33.55 -27.71 13.15
C LEU A 32 34.92 -28.05 12.55
N PHE A 33 35.20 -27.57 11.33
CA PHE A 33 36.42 -27.95 10.60
C PHE A 33 37.35 -26.77 10.33
N ASN A 34 37.08 -25.58 10.90
CA ASN A 34 37.84 -24.35 10.66
C ASN A 34 38.04 -24.06 9.16
N ALA A 35 37.02 -24.37 8.35
CA ALA A 35 37.05 -24.07 6.93
C ALA A 35 37.07 -22.54 6.71
N PRO A 36 37.67 -22.05 5.61
CA PRO A 36 37.68 -20.62 5.32
C PRO A 36 36.25 -20.10 5.09
N PHE A 37 36.02 -18.82 5.38
CA PHE A 37 34.78 -18.09 5.11
C PHE A 37 34.61 -17.81 3.61
N SER A 38 34.54 -18.88 2.83
CA SER A 38 34.40 -18.85 1.38
C SER A 38 33.19 -19.68 0.93
N PRO A 39 32.31 -19.10 0.09
CA PRO A 39 32.40 -17.75 -0.49
C PRO A 39 32.04 -16.63 0.49
N SER A 40 32.61 -15.43 0.30
CA SER A 40 32.46 -14.28 1.23
C SER A 40 31.00 -13.85 1.44
N PHE A 41 30.15 -13.98 0.40
CA PHE A 41 28.73 -13.56 0.43
C PHE A 41 27.95 -14.06 1.65
N ILE A 42 28.34 -15.19 2.25
CA ILE A 42 27.71 -15.75 3.45
C ILE A 42 27.79 -14.80 4.65
N LEU A 43 28.76 -13.91 4.68
CA LEU A 43 28.95 -12.89 5.71
C LEU A 43 28.17 -11.61 5.40
N GLU A 44 28.03 -11.25 4.12
CA GLU A 44 27.42 -9.98 3.72
C GLU A 44 25.90 -10.05 3.44
N LEU A 45 25.22 -11.11 3.88
CA LEU A 45 23.74 -11.17 3.85
C LEU A 45 23.07 -10.26 4.88
N THR A 46 23.83 -9.70 5.84
CA THR A 46 23.34 -8.72 6.81
C THR A 46 24.23 -7.49 6.79
N PRO A 47 23.70 -6.27 7.00
CA PRO A 47 24.49 -5.04 6.90
C PRO A 47 25.52 -4.88 8.04
N PHE A 48 25.61 -5.86 8.94
CA PHE A 48 26.52 -5.84 10.08
C PHE A 48 27.99 -5.92 9.69
N TYR A 49 28.33 -6.39 8.48
CA TYR A 49 29.71 -6.38 7.98
C TYR A 49 30.30 -4.96 7.86
N LEU A 50 29.45 -3.94 7.85
CA LEU A 50 29.88 -2.53 7.85
C LEU A 50 30.46 -2.09 9.21
N ILE A 51 30.22 -2.87 10.27
CA ILE A 51 30.65 -2.57 11.62
C ILE A 51 31.96 -3.33 11.87
N SER A 52 33.07 -2.60 11.95
CA SER A 52 34.42 -3.17 12.09
C SER A 52 34.67 -3.95 13.39
N SER A 53 33.80 -3.80 14.40
CA SER A 53 33.92 -4.50 15.69
C SER A 53 33.30 -5.89 15.70
N ILE A 54 32.60 -6.30 14.63
CA ILE A 54 31.89 -7.58 14.57
C ILE A 54 32.80 -8.62 13.92
N GLU A 55 32.97 -9.75 14.59
CA GLU A 55 33.77 -10.88 14.09
C GLU A 55 33.05 -11.64 12.96
N GLU A 56 33.82 -12.28 12.08
CA GLU A 56 33.28 -13.07 10.95
C GLU A 56 32.36 -14.21 11.41
N SER A 57 32.65 -14.83 12.57
CA SER A 57 31.81 -15.85 13.20
C SER A 57 30.43 -15.32 13.58
N GLN A 58 30.38 -14.08 14.10
CA GLN A 58 29.15 -13.38 14.48
C GLN A 58 28.36 -12.98 13.24
N LEU A 59 29.04 -12.47 12.20
CA LEU A 59 28.41 -12.16 10.90
C LEU A 59 27.76 -13.39 10.28
N LEU A 60 28.47 -14.53 10.28
CA LEU A 60 27.93 -15.81 9.81
C LEU A 60 26.67 -16.20 10.60
N PHE A 61 26.67 -16.01 11.93
CA PHE A 61 25.53 -16.32 12.77
C PHE A 61 24.32 -15.43 12.47
N PHE A 62 24.51 -14.12 12.31
CA PHE A 62 23.43 -13.20 11.93
C PHE A 62 22.86 -13.53 10.55
N SER A 63 23.73 -13.79 9.58
CA SER A 63 23.35 -14.21 8.23
C SER A 63 22.61 -15.55 8.22
N LEU A 64 23.01 -16.50 9.06
CA LEU A 64 22.29 -17.76 9.22
C LEU A 64 20.90 -17.55 9.82
N ILE A 65 20.80 -16.80 10.93
CA ILE A 65 19.51 -16.53 11.58
C ILE A 65 18.53 -15.88 10.62
N ILE A 66 18.95 -14.83 9.90
CA ILE A 66 18.04 -14.09 9.03
C ILE A 66 17.52 -14.98 7.89
N VAL A 67 18.39 -15.81 7.30
CA VAL A 67 18.02 -16.77 6.26
C VAL A 67 17.08 -17.84 6.81
N LEU A 68 17.33 -18.37 8.01
CA LEU A 68 16.45 -19.37 8.63
C LEU A 68 15.06 -18.82 8.96
N VAL A 69 15.00 -17.59 9.51
CA VAL A 69 13.73 -16.90 9.77
C VAL A 69 12.96 -16.68 8.46
N ASP A 70 13.63 -16.20 7.42
CA ASP A 70 12.99 -15.96 6.12
C ASP A 70 12.48 -17.26 5.50
N THR A 71 13.28 -18.32 5.57
CA THR A 71 12.92 -19.65 5.09
C THR A 71 11.71 -20.21 5.84
N TYR A 72 11.67 -20.06 7.17
CA TYR A 72 10.53 -20.49 7.98
C TYR A 72 9.23 -19.80 7.56
N LEU A 73 9.29 -18.49 7.29
CA LEU A 73 8.13 -17.72 6.83
C LEU A 73 7.63 -18.20 5.46
N HIS A 74 8.54 -18.56 4.55
CA HIS A 74 8.23 -19.10 3.24
C HIS A 74 7.71 -20.54 3.28
N ILE A 75 8.17 -21.38 4.22
CA ILE A 75 7.66 -22.75 4.40
C ILE A 75 6.19 -22.76 4.82
N LYS A 76 5.82 -21.90 5.77
CA LYS A 76 4.43 -21.83 6.27
C LYS A 76 3.46 -21.23 5.23
N ASP A 77 3.97 -20.56 4.20
CA ASP A 77 3.30 -20.02 3.02
C ASP A 77 1.90 -19.37 3.24
N THR A 78 1.69 -18.74 4.39
CA THR A 78 0.46 -17.96 4.61
C THR A 78 0.66 -16.53 4.12
N LYS A 79 -0.42 -15.87 3.69
CA LYS A 79 -0.36 -14.46 3.26
C LYS A 79 0.23 -13.52 4.31
N LYS A 80 0.03 -13.81 5.60
CA LYS A 80 0.60 -13.02 6.69
C LYS A 80 2.10 -13.27 6.81
N ASN A 81 2.52 -14.52 6.73
CA ASN A 81 3.94 -14.87 6.81
C ASN A 81 4.72 -14.33 5.61
N LEU A 82 4.13 -14.37 4.41
CA LEU A 82 4.70 -13.77 3.22
C LEU A 82 4.77 -12.24 3.28
N LEU A 83 3.91 -11.60 4.09
CA LEU A 83 4.02 -10.17 4.35
C LEU A 83 5.15 -9.88 5.34
N TYR A 84 5.33 -10.75 6.33
CA TYR A 84 6.44 -10.62 7.29
C TYR A 84 7.79 -10.97 6.68
N SER A 85 7.84 -11.85 5.68
CA SER A 85 9.08 -12.24 4.99
C SER A 85 9.70 -11.08 4.21
N PHE A 86 8.93 -10.06 3.82
CA PHE A 86 9.52 -8.86 3.24
C PHE A 86 10.57 -8.23 4.13
N ILE A 87 10.43 -8.26 5.46
CA ILE A 87 11.39 -7.65 6.39
C ILE A 87 12.79 -8.30 6.23
N PRO A 88 12.98 -9.61 6.49
CA PRO A 88 14.28 -10.24 6.30
C PRO A 88 14.76 -10.19 4.84
N THR A 89 13.87 -10.38 3.86
CA THR A 89 14.24 -10.29 2.44
C THR A 89 14.78 -8.89 2.08
N PHE A 90 14.18 -7.81 2.58
CA PHE A 90 14.67 -6.44 2.35
C PHE A 90 15.99 -6.17 3.07
N ILE A 91 16.20 -6.71 4.27
CA ILE A 91 17.49 -6.58 4.97
C ILE A 91 18.59 -7.24 4.14
N ILE A 92 18.36 -8.46 3.65
CA ILE A 92 19.34 -9.18 2.83
C ILE A 92 19.58 -8.46 1.50
N LEU A 93 18.51 -8.09 0.80
CA LEU A 93 18.61 -7.38 -0.47
C LEU A 93 19.34 -6.04 -0.31
N GLY A 94 19.00 -5.28 0.73
CA GLY A 94 19.66 -4.02 1.07
C GLY A 94 21.14 -4.18 1.38
N SER A 95 21.50 -5.22 2.15
CA SER A 95 22.88 -5.57 2.46
C SER A 95 23.71 -5.84 1.20
N ILE A 96 23.21 -6.72 0.32
CA ILE A 96 23.86 -7.04 -0.95
C ILE A 96 23.92 -5.80 -1.86
N SER A 97 22.91 -4.95 -1.84
CA SER A 97 22.90 -3.69 -2.60
C SER A 97 24.02 -2.76 -2.16
N ILE A 98 24.20 -2.57 -0.85
CA ILE A 98 25.28 -1.74 -0.30
C ILE A 98 26.62 -2.31 -0.74
N PHE A 99 26.80 -3.64 -0.64
CA PHE A 99 28.03 -4.28 -1.09
C PHE A 99 28.31 -4.02 -2.58
N ILE A 100 27.31 -4.19 -3.44
CA ILE A 100 27.45 -3.97 -4.88
C ILE A 100 27.79 -2.50 -5.20
N VAL A 101 27.13 -1.54 -4.55
CA VAL A 101 27.31 -0.11 -4.85
C VAL A 101 28.63 0.43 -4.31
N SER A 102 29.12 -0.14 -3.20
CA SER A 102 30.40 0.28 -2.60
C SER A 102 31.63 -0.28 -3.31
N ASN A 103 31.46 -1.20 -4.26
CA ASN A 103 32.56 -1.82 -5.00
C ASN A 103 32.45 -1.50 -6.50
N ASP A 104 33.58 -1.46 -7.18
CA ASP A 104 33.61 -1.31 -8.63
C ASP A 104 32.98 -2.51 -9.33
N PHE A 105 32.38 -2.26 -10.49
CA PHE A 105 31.77 -3.31 -11.29
C PHE A 105 32.84 -4.33 -11.74
N SER A 106 32.68 -5.58 -11.33
CA SER A 106 33.65 -6.65 -11.61
C SER A 106 32.99 -8.01 -11.75
N VAL A 107 33.53 -8.84 -12.64
CA VAL A 107 33.11 -10.24 -12.83
C VAL A 107 33.31 -11.08 -11.56
N GLN A 108 34.22 -10.66 -10.67
CA GLN A 108 34.44 -11.32 -9.38
C GLN A 108 33.18 -11.31 -8.51
N TYR A 109 32.30 -10.30 -8.67
CA TYR A 109 31.07 -10.16 -7.91
C TYR A 109 29.84 -10.77 -8.61
N THR A 110 30.04 -11.63 -9.61
CA THR A 110 28.95 -12.29 -10.36
C THR A 110 27.94 -12.97 -9.42
N VAL A 111 28.41 -13.63 -8.36
CA VAL A 111 27.53 -14.29 -7.39
C VAL A 111 26.64 -13.28 -6.66
N TYR A 112 27.16 -12.10 -6.30
CA TYR A 112 26.36 -11.04 -5.66
C TYR A 112 25.29 -10.52 -6.61
N TYR A 113 25.61 -10.32 -7.89
CA TYR A 113 24.62 -9.92 -8.89
C TYR A 113 23.51 -10.97 -9.08
N LEU A 114 23.86 -12.25 -9.11
CA LEU A 114 22.90 -13.35 -9.20
C LEU A 114 22.03 -13.46 -7.96
N LEU A 115 22.60 -13.31 -6.77
CA LEU A 115 21.84 -13.28 -5.51
C LEU A 115 20.90 -12.09 -5.48
N PHE A 116 21.38 -10.89 -5.80
CA PHE A 116 20.56 -9.69 -5.89
C PHE A 116 19.37 -9.86 -6.84
N ALA A 117 19.62 -10.38 -8.05
CA ALA A 117 18.56 -10.65 -9.03
C ALA A 117 17.56 -11.71 -8.53
N SER A 118 18.04 -12.75 -7.84
CA SER A 118 17.20 -13.80 -7.28
C SER A 118 16.29 -13.27 -6.18
N PHE A 119 16.83 -12.50 -5.23
CA PHE A 119 16.04 -11.85 -4.18
C PHE A 119 15.04 -10.83 -4.74
N LEU A 120 15.41 -10.09 -5.78
CA LEU A 120 14.48 -9.20 -6.47
C LEU A 120 13.33 -9.98 -7.13
N ALA A 121 13.63 -11.12 -7.76
CA ALA A 121 12.62 -12.00 -8.35
C ALA A 121 11.67 -12.55 -7.29
N VAL A 122 12.20 -13.03 -6.15
CA VAL A 122 11.42 -13.44 -4.97
C VAL A 122 10.48 -12.33 -4.54
N LEU A 123 10.99 -11.11 -4.36
CA LEU A 123 10.21 -9.96 -3.91
C LEU A 123 9.06 -9.62 -4.87
N ILE A 124 9.30 -9.69 -6.18
CA ILE A 124 8.27 -9.49 -7.21
C ILE A 124 7.20 -10.58 -7.15
N ILE A 125 7.62 -11.84 -7.01
CA ILE A 125 6.71 -13.00 -6.93
C ILE A 125 5.84 -12.87 -5.69
N ASP A 126 6.43 -12.57 -4.54
CA ASP A 126 5.72 -12.52 -3.26
C ASP A 126 4.80 -11.32 -3.17
N ASN A 127 5.19 -10.16 -3.72
CA ASN A 127 4.31 -9.00 -3.84
C ASN A 127 3.07 -9.32 -4.69
N LYS A 128 3.23 -10.03 -5.81
CA LYS A 128 2.09 -10.48 -6.63
C LYS A 128 1.15 -11.41 -5.86
N ARG A 129 1.64 -12.16 -4.87
CA ARG A 129 0.87 -13.14 -4.08
C ARG A 129 0.18 -12.52 -2.88
N THR A 130 0.78 -11.50 -2.26
CA THR A 130 0.15 -10.75 -1.16
C THR A 130 -0.97 -9.83 -1.65
N LEU A 131 -0.87 -9.32 -2.89
CA LEU A 131 -1.91 -8.47 -3.47
C LEU A 131 -3.28 -9.18 -3.60
N PRO A 132 -4.37 -8.58 -3.10
CA PRO A 132 -5.69 -9.17 -3.20
C PRO A 132 -6.20 -9.12 -4.66
N GLU A 133 -6.60 -10.27 -5.22
CA GLU A 133 -7.20 -10.33 -6.55
C GLU A 133 -8.38 -9.33 -6.67
N PRO A 134 -8.36 -8.40 -7.65
CA PRO A 134 -9.37 -7.36 -7.80
C PRO A 134 -10.78 -7.95 -8.01
N SER A 135 -10.86 -9.13 -8.62
CA SER A 135 -12.11 -9.87 -8.89
C SER A 135 -12.88 -10.24 -7.61
N LYS A 136 -12.20 -10.63 -6.54
CA LYS A 136 -12.84 -11.06 -5.29
C LYS A 136 -13.37 -9.87 -4.49
N ARG A 137 -12.67 -8.72 -4.53
CA ARG A 137 -13.15 -7.47 -3.92
C ARG A 137 -14.38 -6.91 -4.64
N ALA A 138 -14.41 -6.95 -5.97
CA ALA A 138 -15.57 -6.54 -6.75
C ALA A 138 -16.82 -7.43 -6.52
N LYS A 139 -16.64 -8.76 -6.46
CA LYS A 139 -17.72 -9.70 -6.14
C LYS A 139 -18.22 -9.57 -4.70
N LYS A 140 -17.34 -9.36 -3.72
CA LYS A 140 -17.73 -9.19 -2.31
C LYS A 140 -18.48 -7.88 -2.08
N ARG A 141 -18.11 -6.80 -2.79
CA ARG A 141 -18.88 -5.54 -2.83
C ARG A 141 -20.27 -5.76 -3.44
N LYS A 142 -20.36 -6.37 -4.63
CA LYS A 142 -21.67 -6.69 -5.27
C LYS A 142 -22.55 -7.56 -4.37
N LYS A 143 -22.01 -8.60 -3.72
CA LYS A 143 -22.78 -9.49 -2.84
C LYS A 143 -23.28 -8.76 -1.58
N LYS A 144 -22.51 -7.83 -1.01
CA LYS A 144 -22.94 -7.02 0.14
C LYS A 144 -24.01 -6.00 -0.24
N THR A 145 -23.99 -5.48 -1.48
CA THR A 145 -25.06 -4.62 -2.02
C THR A 145 -26.35 -5.41 -2.32
N LEU A 146 -26.24 -6.70 -2.68
CA LEU A 146 -27.37 -7.60 -2.96
C LEU A 146 -28.00 -8.25 -1.70
N LEU A 147 -27.32 -8.22 -0.56
CA LEU A 147 -27.78 -8.80 0.72
C LEU A 147 -28.38 -7.75 1.67
N LEU A 148 -28.52 -6.50 1.24
CA LEU A 148 -29.41 -5.57 1.95
C LEU A 148 -30.83 -6.12 1.78
N PRO A 149 -31.57 -6.40 2.87
CA PRO A 149 -32.96 -6.81 2.74
C PRO A 149 -33.69 -5.70 1.98
N ALA A 150 -34.39 -6.09 0.91
CA ALA A 150 -35.34 -5.21 0.28
C ALA A 150 -36.32 -4.77 1.37
N VAL A 151 -36.17 -3.55 1.86
CA VAL A 151 -37.15 -2.92 2.74
C VAL A 151 -38.43 -2.92 1.92
N GLN A 152 -39.35 -3.84 2.27
CA GLN A 152 -40.67 -3.89 1.67
C GLN A 152 -41.40 -2.62 2.10
N PHE A 153 -41.30 -1.57 1.27
CA PHE A 153 -42.17 -0.43 1.42
C PHE A 153 -43.60 -0.91 1.20
N LYS A 154 -44.38 -0.97 2.29
CA LYS A 154 -45.83 -1.12 2.26
C LYS A 154 -46.37 -0.13 1.22
N LYS A 155 -47.00 -0.63 0.17
CA LYS A 155 -47.64 0.19 -0.85
C LYS A 155 -48.77 0.97 -0.18
N PHE A 156 -48.53 2.24 0.11
CA PHE A 156 -49.60 3.16 0.45
C PHE A 156 -50.44 3.44 -0.81
N PRO A 157 -51.77 3.43 -0.73
CA PRO A 157 -52.62 3.77 -1.86
C PRO A 157 -52.43 5.25 -2.19
N VAL A 158 -51.80 5.53 -3.33
CA VAL A 158 -51.61 6.89 -3.84
C VAL A 158 -52.95 7.37 -4.40
N ASN A 159 -53.57 8.31 -3.68
CA ASN A 159 -54.76 9.02 -4.09
C ASN A 159 -54.44 9.86 -5.35
N LYS A 160 -55.12 9.58 -6.47
CA LYS A 160 -54.93 10.29 -7.74
C LYS A 160 -55.56 11.68 -7.65
N ARG A 161 -54.82 12.65 -7.14
CA ARG A 161 -55.08 14.07 -7.42
C ARG A 161 -53.98 14.61 -8.31
N LYS A 162 -54.40 15.28 -9.38
CA LYS A 162 -53.57 15.86 -10.45
C LYS A 162 -52.43 16.68 -9.83
N ALA A 163 -51.20 16.17 -9.93
CA ALA A 163 -49.99 16.92 -9.63
C ALA A 163 -49.18 17.01 -10.93
N HIS A 164 -48.92 18.24 -11.31
CA HIS A 164 -48.13 18.68 -12.44
C HIS A 164 -46.85 17.84 -12.57
N VAL A 165 -46.56 17.33 -13.77
CA VAL A 165 -45.38 16.51 -14.07
C VAL A 165 -44.12 17.37 -13.91
N VAL A 166 -43.53 17.38 -12.71
CA VAL A 166 -42.15 17.83 -12.53
C VAL A 166 -41.25 16.66 -12.86
N ARG A 167 -40.80 16.65 -14.11
CA ARG A 167 -39.79 15.74 -14.64
C ARG A 167 -38.47 16.04 -13.91
N VAL A 168 -38.12 15.27 -12.88
CA VAL A 168 -36.76 15.32 -12.31
C VAL A 168 -35.83 14.63 -13.31
N ARG A 169 -35.33 15.45 -14.25
CA ARG A 169 -34.13 15.18 -15.05
C ARG A 169 -33.00 14.81 -14.09
N GLN A 170 -32.18 13.83 -14.48
CA GLN A 170 -30.89 13.59 -13.84
C GLN A 170 -30.15 14.94 -13.72
N ALA A 171 -29.94 15.40 -12.49
CA ALA A 171 -29.26 16.66 -12.25
C ALA A 171 -27.78 16.51 -12.58
N LYS A 172 -27.43 17.00 -13.78
CA LYS A 172 -26.13 17.58 -14.14
C LYS A 172 -25.56 18.34 -12.91
N PRO A 173 -24.26 18.27 -12.58
CA PRO A 173 -23.73 19.08 -11.48
C PRO A 173 -23.81 20.56 -11.89
N VAL A 174 -24.67 21.34 -11.25
CA VAL A 174 -24.84 22.79 -11.50
C VAL A 174 -24.38 23.58 -10.27
N ASN A 175 -23.23 23.22 -9.69
CA ASN A 175 -22.70 23.98 -8.57
C ASN A 175 -21.37 24.60 -9.01
N ALA A 176 -21.36 25.93 -9.12
CA ALA A 176 -20.16 26.72 -9.41
C ALA A 176 -18.99 26.36 -8.48
N LEU A 177 -19.29 25.93 -7.25
CA LEU A 177 -18.32 25.47 -6.24
C LEU A 177 -17.47 24.26 -6.66
N THR A 178 -17.93 23.44 -7.61
CA THR A 178 -17.15 22.30 -8.14
C THR A 178 -16.07 22.71 -9.16
N GLN A 179 -16.04 23.98 -9.56
CA GLN A 179 -14.97 24.54 -10.41
C GLN A 179 -13.67 24.74 -9.63
N LEU A 180 -13.73 24.83 -8.29
CA LEU A 180 -12.56 24.87 -7.44
C LEU A 180 -11.97 23.46 -7.35
N LYS A 181 -10.75 23.29 -7.88
CA LYS A 181 -10.02 22.01 -8.02
C LYS A 181 -9.92 21.20 -6.73
N GLU A 182 -10.05 21.86 -5.58
CA GLU A 182 -9.94 21.28 -4.24
C GLU A 182 -11.27 20.87 -3.61
N ILE A 183 -12.43 21.26 -4.17
CA ILE A 183 -13.75 20.97 -3.63
C ILE A 183 -14.37 19.76 -4.36
N LYS A 184 -14.31 18.59 -3.72
CA LYS A 184 -15.01 17.40 -4.22
C LYS A 184 -16.53 17.60 -4.17
N PRO A 185 -17.31 16.92 -5.04
CA PRO A 185 -18.77 17.07 -5.10
C PRO A 185 -19.50 16.90 -3.75
N ALA A 186 -18.99 16.00 -2.90
CA ALA A 186 -19.55 15.77 -1.56
C ALA A 186 -19.39 16.97 -0.60
N TYR A 187 -18.34 17.79 -0.78
CA TYR A 187 -18.14 19.01 0.00
C TYR A 187 -18.93 20.18 -0.58
N ALA A 188 -19.10 20.24 -1.91
CA ALA A 188 -19.97 21.24 -2.55
C ALA A 188 -21.43 21.10 -2.08
N THR A 189 -21.95 19.88 -1.97
CA THR A 189 -23.30 19.65 -1.41
C THR A 189 -23.40 20.01 0.07
N ALA A 190 -22.30 19.89 0.82
CA ALA A 190 -22.26 20.24 2.24
C ALA A 190 -22.22 21.76 2.44
N LEU A 191 -21.48 22.49 1.60
CA LEU A 191 -21.43 23.96 1.58
C LEU A 191 -22.79 24.57 1.18
N GLU A 192 -23.48 23.98 0.21
CA GLU A 192 -24.83 24.39 -0.15
C GLU A 192 -25.84 24.14 0.96
N ALA A 193 -25.74 23.00 1.64
CA ALA A 193 -26.58 22.70 2.80
C ALA A 193 -26.36 23.72 3.93
N VAL A 194 -25.18 24.35 4.01
CA VAL A 194 -24.84 25.43 4.94
C VAL A 194 -25.29 26.81 4.43
N GLY A 195 -25.72 26.91 3.18
CA GLY A 195 -26.25 28.14 2.56
C GLY A 195 -25.26 28.88 1.67
N ILE A 196 -24.08 28.31 1.42
CA ILE A 196 -23.07 28.87 0.49
C ILE A 196 -23.34 28.27 -0.89
N LYS A 197 -23.83 29.08 -1.81
CA LYS A 197 -24.26 28.61 -3.14
C LYS A 197 -23.33 29.08 -4.26
N SER A 198 -22.51 30.09 -4.01
CA SER A 198 -21.64 30.74 -4.99
C SER A 198 -20.18 30.81 -4.52
N ILE A 199 -19.25 31.02 -5.45
CA ILE A 199 -17.81 31.16 -5.14
C ILE A 199 -17.57 32.48 -4.39
N GLU A 200 -18.41 33.48 -4.66
CA GLU A 200 -18.40 34.81 -4.03
C GLU A 200 -18.83 34.73 -2.56
N ASP A 201 -19.87 33.93 -2.26
CA ASP A 201 -20.32 33.67 -0.90
C ASP A 201 -19.22 32.97 -0.08
N LEU A 202 -18.45 32.08 -0.72
CA LEU A 202 -17.35 31.37 -0.09
C LEU A 202 -16.13 32.28 0.12
N ALA A 203 -15.79 33.13 -0.84
CA ALA A 203 -14.64 34.04 -0.76
C ALA A 203 -14.81 35.15 0.29
N GLY A 204 -16.06 35.56 0.57
CA GLY A 204 -16.42 36.58 1.55
C GLY A 204 -16.77 36.06 2.95
N SER A 205 -16.75 34.75 3.17
CA SER A 205 -17.13 34.15 4.45
C SER A 205 -15.94 33.90 5.37
N ASP A 206 -16.16 34.03 6.68
CA ASP A 206 -15.15 33.68 7.68
C ASP A 206 -15.09 32.17 7.95
N PRO A 207 -13.89 31.56 8.04
CA PRO A 207 -13.74 30.12 8.26
C PRO A 207 -14.45 29.61 9.52
N LYS A 208 -14.48 30.44 10.57
CA LYS A 208 -15.09 30.12 11.87
C LYS A 208 -16.62 30.07 11.79
N ASP A 209 -17.24 30.95 11.02
CA ASP A 209 -18.69 30.99 10.84
C ASP A 209 -19.20 29.81 10.01
N ILE A 210 -18.41 29.38 9.02
CA ILE A 210 -18.71 28.20 8.22
C ILE A 210 -18.68 26.93 9.10
N MET A 211 -17.66 26.78 9.94
CA MET A 211 -17.54 25.65 10.87
C MET A 211 -18.72 25.61 11.86
N LYS A 212 -19.11 26.75 12.42
CA LYS A 212 -20.26 26.84 13.33
C LYS A 212 -21.58 26.43 12.66
N LYS A 213 -21.74 26.73 11.36
CA LYS A 213 -22.92 26.29 10.58
C LYS A 213 -22.87 24.79 10.20
N PHE A 214 -21.68 24.22 10.05
CA PHE A 214 -21.52 22.76 9.87
C PHE A 214 -21.89 22.00 11.14
N GLU A 215 -21.47 22.51 12.30
CA GLU A 215 -21.80 21.94 13.60
C GLU A 215 -23.31 22.01 13.90
N SER A 216 -23.95 23.16 13.65
CA SER A 216 -25.38 23.36 13.93
C SER A 216 -26.30 22.47 13.08
N LYS A 217 -25.88 22.13 11.86
CA LYS A 217 -26.64 21.25 10.96
C LYS A 217 -26.26 19.77 11.08
N ASN A 218 -25.37 19.42 12.02
CA ASN A 218 -24.90 18.05 12.26
C ASN A 218 -24.39 17.35 10.98
N ILE A 219 -23.82 18.15 10.05
CA ILE A 219 -23.31 17.67 8.77
C ILE A 219 -21.90 17.16 9.04
N LYS A 220 -21.69 15.83 8.99
CA LYS A 220 -20.39 15.16 9.23
C LYS A 220 -19.66 14.73 7.95
N PRO A 221 -19.22 15.61 7.05
CA PRO A 221 -17.98 15.37 6.35
C PRO A 221 -16.85 15.65 7.35
N ALA A 222 -15.75 14.90 7.26
CA ALA A 222 -14.52 15.20 8.00
C ALA A 222 -13.94 16.52 7.46
N VAL A 223 -14.56 17.65 7.79
CA VAL A 223 -14.16 19.01 7.41
C VAL A 223 -13.42 19.59 8.60
N ASN A 224 -12.16 19.92 8.40
CA ASN A 224 -11.32 20.58 9.40
C ASN A 224 -11.20 22.05 9.00
N GLN A 225 -10.98 22.93 9.98
CA GLN A 225 -10.83 24.37 9.76
C GLN A 225 -9.80 24.71 8.67
N LYS A 226 -8.65 24.03 8.66
CA LYS A 226 -7.61 24.19 7.63
C LYS A 226 -8.08 23.89 6.20
N MET A 227 -9.07 22.99 6.03
CA MET A 227 -9.63 22.70 4.71
C MET A 227 -10.55 23.83 4.25
N VAL A 228 -11.35 24.40 5.17
CA VAL A 228 -12.21 25.55 4.86
C VAL A 228 -11.38 26.78 4.51
N GLU A 229 -10.28 27.03 5.23
CA GLU A 229 -9.33 28.13 4.92
C GLU A 229 -8.78 28.01 3.50
N LYS A 230 -8.34 26.81 3.10
CA LYS A 230 -7.87 26.56 1.72
C LYS A 230 -8.95 26.76 0.65
N TRP A 231 -10.19 26.41 0.96
CA TRP A 231 -11.31 26.61 0.04
C TRP A 231 -11.63 28.09 -0.14
N ILE A 232 -11.57 28.90 0.94
CA ILE A 232 -11.75 30.35 0.88
C ILE A 232 -10.62 31.00 0.09
N GLU A 233 -9.37 30.59 0.32
CA GLU A 233 -8.21 31.09 -0.42
C GLU A 233 -8.30 30.75 -1.91
N SER A 234 -8.67 29.51 -2.23
CA SER A 234 -8.93 29.09 -3.62
C SER A 234 -10.06 29.89 -4.27
N ALA A 235 -11.12 30.21 -3.52
CA ALA A 235 -12.23 31.04 -3.99
C ALA A 235 -11.80 32.49 -4.26
N LYS A 236 -10.94 33.07 -3.41
CA LYS A 236 -10.37 34.42 -3.61
C LYS A 236 -9.49 34.49 -4.85
N ILE A 237 -8.60 33.52 -5.04
CA ILE A 237 -7.73 33.44 -6.23
C ILE A 237 -8.56 33.29 -7.50
N PHE A 238 -9.65 32.52 -7.45
CA PHE A 238 -10.55 32.37 -8.58
C PHE A 238 -11.29 33.68 -8.92
N ARG A 239 -11.69 34.45 -7.89
CA ARG A 239 -12.30 35.78 -8.06
C ARG A 239 -11.34 36.79 -8.70
N GLU A 240 -10.06 36.79 -8.34
CA GLU A 240 -9.08 37.73 -8.91
C GLU A 240 -8.68 37.40 -10.36
N LYS A 241 -8.94 36.17 -10.82
CA LYS A 241 -8.63 35.72 -12.19
C LYS A 241 -9.78 35.90 -13.19
N MET A 242 -10.98 36.26 -12.73
CA MET A 242 -12.12 36.65 -13.57
C MET A 242 -12.17 38.16 -13.71
#